data_AF-A0A9E1BAW3-F1
#
_entry.id   AF-A0A9E1BAW3-F1
#
_cell.length_a   1.000
_cell.length_b   1.000
_cell.length_c   1.000
_cell.angle_alpha   90.00
_cell.angle_beta   90.00
_cell.angle_gamma   90.00
#
_symmetry.space_group_name_H-M   'P 1'
#
loop_
_entity.id
_entity.type
_entity.pdbx_description
1 polymer ?
#
loop_
_entity_poly.entity_id
_entity_poly.type
_entity_poly.pdbx_seq_one_letter_code
_entity_poly.pdbx_strand_id
1 'polypeptide(L)'
;MQISELKKGFWGYRKEDVYQYISTLNEEFSKKLLEKDEKTEGLLQSLQAKNAALEQELVTLKQENEKYEKMYFAVSDSIINAQSYAVQLKNETKEKEQALREQLEAEITSQHLKLESYVEQIKSLRAHLKCVLEDMDTGLQSSQIWAKKLAGTNPIAIDDTETAFVQETDEALPAGESENSELQHNIHADRNMSLFQKKDKK
;
A
#
# COMPACT_ATOMS: atom_id res chain seq x y z
N MET A 1 -52.86 -11.20 116.92
CA MET A 1 -52.93 -11.55 115.48
C MET A 1 -52.40 -10.37 114.69
N GLN A 2 -51.34 -10.57 113.90
CA GLN A 2 -50.70 -9.48 113.16
C GLN A 2 -51.33 -9.33 111.77
N ILE A 3 -51.62 -8.08 111.42
CA ILE A 3 -52.25 -7.61 110.17
C ILE A 3 -51.37 -7.80 108.92
N SER A 4 -50.19 -8.39 109.07
CA SER A 4 -49.19 -8.58 108.01
C SER A 4 -49.55 -9.66 106.99
N GLU A 5 -50.59 -10.47 107.23
CA GLU A 5 -50.99 -11.56 106.32
C GLU A 5 -51.99 -11.12 105.22
N LEU A 6 -52.52 -9.89 105.27
CA LEU A 6 -53.57 -9.45 104.33
C LEU A 6 -53.11 -8.98 102.94
N LYS A 7 -51.81 -9.06 102.59
CA LYS A 7 -51.29 -8.57 101.29
C LYS A 7 -50.75 -9.67 100.35
N LYS A 8 -51.10 -10.94 100.55
CA LYS A 8 -50.89 -11.98 99.53
C LYS A 8 -52.11 -12.06 98.62
N GLY A 9 -51.98 -11.55 97.38
CA GLY A 9 -52.94 -11.86 96.33
C GLY A 9 -52.96 -13.37 96.04
N PHE A 10 -54.01 -13.83 95.34
CA PHE A 10 -54.40 -15.24 95.10
C PHE A 10 -53.29 -16.21 94.59
N TRP A 11 -52.10 -15.70 94.23
CA TRP A 11 -50.96 -16.46 93.71
C TRP A 11 -49.68 -16.36 94.57
N GLY A 12 -49.76 -15.80 95.79
CA GLY A 12 -48.61 -15.74 96.71
C GLY A 12 -47.58 -14.65 96.41
N TYR A 13 -47.75 -13.89 95.32
CA TYR A 13 -46.94 -12.72 94.99
C TYR A 13 -47.54 -11.43 95.57
N ARG A 14 -46.67 -10.52 96.03
CA ARG A 14 -47.08 -9.16 96.38
C ARG A 14 -47.29 -8.37 95.11
N LYS A 15 -48.38 -7.60 95.07
CA LYS A 15 -48.78 -6.80 93.89
C LYS A 15 -47.65 -5.84 93.48
N GLU A 16 -46.97 -5.25 94.47
CA GLU A 16 -45.85 -4.34 94.27
C GLU A 16 -44.64 -5.02 93.60
N ASP A 17 -44.30 -6.26 93.99
CA ASP A 17 -43.17 -7.01 93.43
C ASP A 17 -43.41 -7.37 91.94
N VAL A 18 -44.66 -7.69 91.58
CA VAL A 18 -45.05 -7.97 90.18
C VAL A 18 -44.97 -6.70 89.33
N TYR A 19 -45.40 -5.54 89.85
CA TYR A 19 -45.27 -4.28 89.13
C TYR A 19 -43.82 -3.86 88.92
N GLN A 20 -42.96 -4.05 89.93
CA GLN A 20 -41.52 -3.79 89.78
C GLN A 20 -40.91 -4.68 88.70
N TYR A 21 -41.22 -5.99 88.72
CA TYR A 21 -40.74 -6.92 87.71
C TYR A 21 -41.21 -6.57 86.28
N ILE A 22 -42.49 -6.21 86.12
CA ILE A 22 -43.03 -5.77 84.83
C ILE A 22 -42.34 -4.48 84.37
N SER A 23 -42.08 -3.54 85.29
CA SER A 23 -41.38 -2.29 84.99
C SER A 23 -39.95 -2.54 84.52
N THR A 24 -39.18 -3.36 85.24
CA THR A 24 -37.79 -3.71 84.85
C THR A 24 -37.76 -4.44 83.52
N LEU A 25 -38.68 -5.37 83.29
CA LEU A 25 -38.80 -6.11 82.03
C LEU A 25 -39.10 -5.16 80.87
N ASN A 26 -40.04 -4.24 81.04
CA ASN A 26 -40.42 -3.26 80.02
C ASN A 26 -39.26 -2.29 79.71
N GLU A 27 -38.48 -1.92 80.72
CA GLU A 27 -37.31 -1.07 80.59
C GLU A 27 -36.17 -1.79 79.83
N GLU A 28 -35.93 -3.07 80.11
CA GLU A 28 -34.99 -3.91 79.35
C GLU A 28 -35.42 -4.10 77.89
N PHE A 29 -36.71 -4.32 77.63
CA PHE A 29 -37.23 -4.41 76.26
C PHE A 29 -37.11 -3.08 75.53
N SER A 30 -37.39 -1.97 76.19
CA SER A 30 -37.23 -0.62 75.62
C SER A 30 -35.79 -0.37 75.23
N LYS A 31 -34.81 -0.72 76.09
CA LYS A 31 -33.39 -0.62 75.78
C LYS A 31 -32.98 -1.49 74.57
N LYS A 32 -33.42 -2.75 74.55
CA LYS A 32 -33.12 -3.67 73.42
C LYS A 32 -33.73 -3.22 72.11
N LEU A 33 -34.91 -2.60 72.16
CA LEU A 33 -35.57 -2.03 70.98
C LEU A 33 -34.75 -0.86 70.46
N LEU A 34 -34.37 0.07 71.33
CA LEU A 34 -33.57 1.25 71.00
C LEU A 34 -32.20 0.87 70.42
N GLU A 35 -31.50 -0.09 71.04
CA GLU A 35 -30.24 -0.62 70.48
C GLU A 35 -30.41 -1.29 69.11
N LYS A 36 -31.57 -1.92 68.86
CA LYS A 36 -31.85 -2.51 67.55
C LYS A 36 -32.15 -1.44 66.52
N ASP A 37 -32.91 -0.41 66.89
CA ASP A 37 -33.23 0.71 66.02
C ASP A 37 -31.95 1.49 65.64
N GLU A 38 -31.04 1.75 66.59
CA GLU A 38 -29.74 2.37 66.28
C GLU A 38 -28.89 1.51 65.32
N LYS A 39 -28.88 0.18 65.52
CA LYS A 39 -28.15 -0.74 64.63
C LYS A 39 -28.76 -0.79 63.24
N THR A 40 -30.08 -0.81 63.12
CA THR A 40 -30.76 -0.84 61.82
C THR A 40 -30.59 0.48 61.08
N GLU A 41 -30.66 1.62 61.78
CA GLU A 41 -30.40 2.94 61.21
C GLU A 41 -28.96 3.06 60.71
N GLY A 42 -27.97 2.63 61.50
CA GLY A 42 -26.56 2.64 61.08
C GLY A 42 -26.31 1.76 59.85
N LEU A 43 -26.94 0.58 59.79
CA LEU A 43 -26.90 -0.30 58.63
C LEU A 43 -27.56 0.34 57.41
N LEU A 44 -28.73 0.95 57.57
CA LEU A 44 -29.44 1.65 56.49
C LEU A 44 -28.61 2.80 55.93
N GLN A 45 -27.99 3.62 56.78
CA GLN A 45 -27.11 4.70 56.34
C GLN A 45 -25.89 4.17 55.58
N SER A 46 -25.25 3.10 56.07
CA SER A 46 -24.12 2.48 55.38
C SER A 46 -24.51 1.90 54.02
N LEU A 47 -25.67 1.23 53.94
CA LEU A 47 -26.18 0.68 52.69
C LEU A 47 -26.55 1.80 51.71
N GLN A 48 -27.20 2.87 52.16
CA GLN A 48 -27.50 4.04 51.34
C GLN A 48 -26.22 4.70 50.81
N ALA A 49 -25.20 4.88 51.65
CA ALA A 49 -23.92 5.44 51.24
C ALA A 49 -23.22 4.56 50.18
N LYS A 50 -23.22 3.24 50.37
CA LYS A 50 -22.68 2.30 49.37
C LYS A 50 -23.47 2.34 48.07
N ASN A 51 -24.79 2.41 48.15
CA ASN A 51 -25.63 2.44 46.96
C ASN A 51 -25.40 3.74 46.17
N ALA A 52 -25.29 4.88 46.85
CA ALA A 52 -24.95 6.16 46.23
C ALA A 52 -23.56 6.14 45.57
N ALA A 53 -22.56 5.51 46.21
CA ALA A 53 -21.23 5.36 45.63
C ALA A 53 -21.27 4.48 44.35
N LEU A 54 -21.98 3.35 44.40
CA LEU A 54 -22.14 2.46 43.25
C LEU A 54 -22.91 3.13 42.10
N GLU A 55 -23.93 3.93 42.41
CA GLU A 55 -24.65 4.71 41.41
C GLU A 55 -23.74 5.73 40.71
N GLN A 56 -22.86 6.40 41.47
CA GLN A 56 -21.86 7.31 40.90
C GLN A 56 -20.84 6.57 40.02
N GLU A 57 -20.35 5.41 40.47
CA GLU A 57 -19.47 4.55 39.66
C GLU A 57 -20.15 4.12 38.36
N LEU A 58 -21.43 3.73 38.40
CA LEU A 58 -22.18 3.38 37.19
C LEU A 58 -22.34 4.57 36.24
N VAL A 59 -22.55 5.77 36.75
CA VAL A 59 -22.64 6.97 35.90
C VAL A 59 -21.30 7.27 35.25
N THR A 60 -20.20 7.21 36.01
CA THR A 60 -18.85 7.46 35.46
C THR A 60 -18.46 6.42 34.42
N LEU A 61 -18.69 5.12 34.68
CA LEU A 61 -18.44 4.05 33.72
C LEU A 61 -19.28 4.20 32.44
N LYS A 62 -20.55 4.63 32.55
CA LYS A 62 -21.38 4.92 31.37
C LYS A 62 -20.81 6.06 30.55
N GLN A 63 -20.36 7.13 31.19
CA GLN A 63 -19.73 8.25 30.49
C GLN A 63 -18.41 7.85 29.82
N GLU A 64 -17.61 7.01 30.47
CA GLU A 64 -16.38 6.47 29.89
C GLU A 64 -16.67 5.57 28.68
N ASN A 65 -17.64 4.66 28.79
CA ASN A 65 -18.07 3.83 27.67
C ASN A 65 -18.55 4.69 26.49
N GLU A 66 -19.35 5.72 26.73
CA GLU A 66 -19.81 6.62 25.66
C GLU A 66 -18.63 7.36 24.99
N LYS A 67 -17.62 7.76 25.75
CA LYS A 67 -16.39 8.35 25.21
C LYS A 67 -15.65 7.35 24.33
N TYR A 68 -15.50 6.11 24.79
CA TYR A 68 -14.84 5.06 24.01
C TYR A 68 -15.61 4.75 22.73
N GLU A 69 -16.93 4.61 22.78
CA GLU A 69 -17.76 4.40 21.59
C GLU A 69 -17.57 5.52 20.55
N LYS A 70 -17.55 6.78 21.00
CA LYS A 70 -17.25 7.93 20.12
C LYS A 70 -15.85 7.84 19.51
N MET A 71 -14.85 7.43 20.30
CA MET A 71 -13.49 7.23 19.79
C MET A 71 -13.42 6.09 18.77
N TYR A 72 -14.07 4.96 19.03
CA TYR A 72 -14.13 3.83 18.11
C TYR A 72 -14.79 4.22 16.78
N PHE A 73 -15.89 4.98 16.84
CA PHE A 73 -16.55 5.49 15.66
C PHE A 73 -15.63 6.41 14.84
N ALA A 74 -14.98 7.39 15.48
CA ALA A 74 -14.06 8.29 14.80
C ALA A 74 -12.85 7.56 14.16
N VAL A 75 -12.29 6.57 14.86
CA VAL A 75 -11.19 5.74 14.33
C VAL A 75 -11.69 4.90 13.14
N SER A 76 -12.86 4.28 13.27
CA SER A 76 -13.47 3.50 12.19
C SER A 76 -13.71 4.34 10.94
N ASP A 77 -14.29 5.53 11.10
CA ASP A 77 -14.51 6.47 10.00
C ASP A 77 -13.19 6.87 9.33
N SER A 78 -12.16 7.16 10.12
CA SER A 78 -10.84 7.47 9.58
C SER A 78 -10.24 6.30 8.78
N ILE A 79 -10.43 5.06 9.25
CA ILE A 79 -9.94 3.86 8.55
C ILE A 79 -10.69 3.67 7.23
N ILE A 80 -12.02 3.81 7.23
CA ILE A 80 -12.84 3.70 6.03
C ILE A 80 -12.44 4.77 5.01
N ASN A 81 -12.27 6.01 5.45
CA ASN A 81 -11.85 7.12 4.60
C ASN A 81 -10.45 6.87 4.02
N ALA A 82 -9.49 6.43 4.84
CA ALA A 82 -8.14 6.11 4.38
C ALA A 82 -8.13 4.97 3.35
N GLN A 83 -8.94 3.92 3.56
CA GLN A 83 -9.10 2.83 2.59
C GLN A 83 -9.71 3.32 1.28
N SER A 84 -10.76 4.15 1.35
CA SER A 84 -11.38 4.72 0.16
C SER A 84 -10.40 5.57 -0.65
N TYR A 85 -9.58 6.39 0.03
CA TYR A 85 -8.56 7.22 -0.59
C TYR A 85 -7.44 6.38 -1.22
N ALA A 86 -7.00 5.32 -0.54
CA ALA A 86 -6.01 4.40 -1.09
C ALA A 86 -6.51 3.71 -2.37
N VAL A 87 -7.80 3.34 -2.42
CA VAL A 87 -8.42 2.77 -3.62
C VAL A 87 -8.51 3.81 -4.74
N GLN A 88 -8.94 5.03 -4.43
CA GLN A 88 -8.99 6.13 -5.41
C GLN A 88 -7.61 6.39 -6.02
N LEU A 89 -6.58 6.54 -5.18
CA LEU A 89 -5.21 6.76 -5.64
C LEU A 89 -4.69 5.60 -6.51
N LYS A 90 -5.01 4.36 -6.13
CA LYS A 90 -4.65 3.18 -6.93
C LYS A 90 -5.35 3.18 -8.29
N ASN A 91 -6.61 3.62 -8.36
CA ASN A 91 -7.32 3.71 -9.62
C ASN A 91 -6.76 4.85 -10.49
N GLU A 92 -6.52 6.03 -9.93
CA GLU A 92 -5.92 7.15 -10.66
C GLU A 92 -4.53 6.82 -11.22
N THR A 93 -3.69 6.16 -10.42
CA THR A 93 -2.36 5.73 -10.86
C THR A 93 -2.44 4.72 -12.00
N LYS A 94 -3.37 3.76 -11.92
CA LYS A 94 -3.62 2.81 -13.01
C LYS A 94 -4.13 3.49 -14.28
N GLU A 95 -5.07 4.43 -14.16
CA GLU A 95 -5.60 5.18 -15.29
C GLU A 95 -4.51 6.00 -15.97
N LYS A 96 -3.69 6.72 -15.19
CA LYS A 96 -2.54 7.48 -15.71
C LYS A 96 -1.50 6.57 -16.36
N GLU A 97 -1.18 5.44 -15.72
CA GLU A 97 -0.26 4.45 -16.27
C GLU A 97 -0.77 3.88 -17.59
N GLN A 98 -2.05 3.52 -17.64
CA GLN A 98 -2.67 2.99 -18.85
C GLN A 98 -2.68 4.03 -19.98
N ALA A 99 -3.05 5.28 -19.69
CA ALA A 99 -3.03 6.36 -20.67
C ALA A 99 -1.62 6.61 -21.23
N LEU A 100 -0.58 6.57 -20.38
CA LEU A 100 0.81 6.70 -20.82
C LEU A 100 1.26 5.50 -21.66
N ARG A 101 0.85 4.28 -21.30
CA ARG A 101 1.13 3.07 -22.09
C ARG A 101 0.49 3.15 -23.47
N GLU A 102 -0.78 3.55 -23.55
CA GLU A 102 -1.50 3.72 -24.82
C GLU A 102 -0.85 4.78 -25.71
N GLN A 103 -0.41 5.91 -25.13
CA GLN A 103 0.33 6.94 -25.87
C GLN A 103 1.67 6.42 -26.40
N LEU A 104 2.41 5.66 -25.59
CA LEU A 104 3.69 5.08 -25.98
C LEU A 104 3.50 4.03 -27.08
N GLU A 105 2.49 3.18 -26.98
CA GLU A 105 2.14 2.21 -28.02
C GLU A 105 1.73 2.90 -29.33
N ALA A 106 0.96 3.99 -29.26
CA ALA A 106 0.60 4.80 -30.42
C ALA A 106 1.85 5.44 -31.08
N GLU A 107 2.79 5.94 -30.29
CA GLU A 107 4.03 6.50 -30.82
C GLU A 107 4.89 5.41 -31.48
N ILE A 108 5.08 4.26 -30.82
CA ILE A 108 5.81 3.11 -31.39
C ILE A 108 5.19 2.66 -32.71
N THR A 109 3.87 2.48 -32.76
CA THR A 109 3.18 2.05 -33.98
C THR A 109 3.34 3.09 -35.10
N SER A 110 3.26 4.38 -34.79
CA SER A 110 3.49 5.43 -35.78
C SER A 110 4.92 5.45 -36.32
N GLN A 111 5.91 5.23 -35.45
CA GLN A 111 7.32 5.15 -35.83
C GLN A 111 7.59 3.89 -36.66
N HIS A 112 6.96 2.77 -36.31
CA HIS A 112 7.07 1.53 -37.07
C HIS A 112 6.54 1.71 -38.50
N LEU A 113 5.36 2.31 -38.66
CA LEU A 113 4.81 2.62 -39.99
C LEU A 113 5.71 3.55 -40.81
N LYS A 114 6.34 4.55 -40.18
CA LYS A 114 7.32 5.41 -40.86
C LYS A 114 8.54 4.61 -41.34
N LEU A 115 9.08 3.74 -40.48
CA LEU A 115 10.21 2.87 -40.85
C LEU A 115 9.84 1.92 -41.99
N GLU A 116 8.65 1.31 -41.95
CA GLU A 116 8.14 0.48 -43.05
C GLU A 116 8.07 1.27 -44.36
N SER A 117 7.54 2.49 -44.33
CA SER A 117 7.49 3.36 -45.51
C SER A 117 8.88 3.69 -46.08
N TYR A 118 9.88 3.92 -45.21
CA TYR A 118 11.25 4.13 -45.65
C TYR A 118 11.88 2.88 -46.26
N VAL A 119 11.59 1.70 -45.70
CA VAL A 119 12.04 0.42 -46.26
C VAL A 119 11.44 0.20 -47.65
N GLU A 120 10.16 0.51 -47.85
CA GLU A 120 9.51 0.45 -49.16
C GLU A 120 10.12 1.43 -50.17
N GLN A 121 10.38 2.68 -49.75
CA GLN A 121 11.05 3.67 -50.58
C GLN A 121 12.44 3.19 -51.01
N ILE A 122 13.24 2.65 -50.09
CA ILE A 122 14.57 2.09 -50.39
C ILE A 122 14.46 0.91 -51.39
N LYS A 123 13.47 0.02 -51.21
CA LYS A 123 13.22 -1.07 -52.16
C LYS A 123 12.88 -0.54 -53.55
N SER A 124 12.02 0.47 -53.64
CA SER A 124 11.63 1.09 -54.92
C SER A 124 12.81 1.77 -55.61
N LEU A 125 13.65 2.51 -54.87
CA LEU A 125 14.86 3.14 -55.39
C LEU A 125 15.86 2.11 -55.90
N ARG A 126 16.05 1.00 -55.16
CA ARG A 126 16.92 -0.09 -55.58
C ARG A 126 16.41 -0.75 -56.87
N ALA A 127 15.10 -0.96 -56.99
CA ALA A 127 14.50 -1.50 -58.21
C ALA A 127 14.67 -0.53 -59.40
N HIS A 128 14.50 0.77 -59.17
CA HIS A 128 14.71 1.80 -60.19
C HIS A 128 16.17 1.85 -60.66
N LEU A 129 17.13 1.89 -59.73
CA LEU A 129 18.56 1.85 -60.07
C LEU A 129 18.93 0.58 -60.84
N LYS A 130 18.37 -0.57 -60.47
CA LYS A 130 18.58 -1.82 -61.20
C LYS A 130 18.05 -1.72 -62.64
N CYS A 131 16.86 -1.17 -62.86
CA CYS A 131 16.30 -0.95 -64.19
C CYS A 131 17.20 -0.03 -65.03
N VAL A 132 17.66 1.09 -64.46
CA VAL A 132 18.54 2.03 -65.16
C VAL A 132 19.87 1.37 -65.54
N LEU A 133 20.44 0.55 -64.66
CA LEU A 133 21.67 -0.20 -64.96
C LEU A 133 21.44 -1.24 -66.07
N GLU A 134 20.32 -1.97 -66.06
CA GLU A 134 19.94 -2.90 -67.13
C GLU A 134 19.73 -2.18 -68.47
N ASP A 135 19.11 -0.99 -68.47
CA ASP A 135 18.95 -0.14 -69.65
C ASP A 135 20.31 0.36 -70.19
N MET A 136 21.24 0.74 -69.30
CA MET A 136 22.60 1.11 -69.70
C MET A 136 23.37 -0.09 -70.27
N ASP A 137 23.28 -1.26 -69.65
CA ASP A 137 23.94 -2.48 -70.14
C ASP A 137 23.43 -2.88 -71.52
N THR A 138 22.12 -2.81 -71.76
CA THR A 138 21.53 -3.07 -73.09
C THR A 138 21.93 -2.00 -74.11
N GLY A 139 22.01 -0.72 -73.70
CA GLY A 139 22.55 0.37 -74.49
C GLY A 139 24.02 0.16 -74.89
N LEU A 140 24.85 -0.29 -73.94
CA LEU A 140 26.25 -0.62 -74.19
C LEU A 140 26.39 -1.83 -75.12
N GLN A 141 25.61 -2.89 -74.90
CA GLN A 141 25.61 -4.07 -75.77
C GLN A 141 25.19 -3.70 -77.21
N SER A 142 24.13 -2.91 -77.37
CA SER A 142 23.68 -2.48 -78.70
C SER A 142 24.71 -1.58 -79.39
N SER A 143 25.34 -0.66 -78.66
CA SER A 143 26.45 0.17 -79.16
C SER A 143 27.67 -0.67 -79.56
N GLN A 144 28.07 -1.68 -78.76
CA GLN A 144 29.15 -2.61 -79.11
C GLN A 144 28.83 -3.43 -80.37
N ILE A 145 27.59 -3.91 -80.52
CA ILE A 145 27.14 -4.61 -81.73
C ILE A 145 27.22 -3.66 -82.93
N TRP A 146 26.80 -2.41 -82.77
CA TRP A 146 26.86 -1.39 -83.82
C TRP A 146 28.31 -1.02 -84.20
N ALA A 147 29.19 -0.86 -83.21
CA ALA A 147 30.62 -0.64 -83.41
C ALA A 147 31.31 -1.81 -84.13
N LYS A 148 31.00 -3.06 -83.76
CA LYS A 148 31.47 -4.25 -84.49
C LYS A 148 30.98 -4.29 -85.94
N LYS A 149 29.74 -3.84 -86.19
CA LYS A 149 29.15 -3.78 -87.54
C LYS A 149 29.79 -2.69 -88.41
N LEU A 150 30.17 -1.56 -87.81
CA LEU A 150 30.97 -0.52 -88.46
C LEU A 150 32.42 -0.98 -88.72
N ALA A 151 33.05 -1.67 -87.76
CA ALA A 151 34.37 -2.27 -87.95
C ALA A 151 34.35 -3.34 -89.05
N GLY A 152 33.25 -4.08 -89.21
CA GLY A 152 33.05 -5.04 -90.31
C GLY A 152 32.82 -4.42 -91.70
N THR A 153 32.61 -3.10 -91.79
CA THR A 153 32.42 -2.38 -93.07
C THR A 153 33.62 -1.54 -93.49
N ASN A 154 34.75 -1.63 -92.78
CA ASN A 154 36.03 -1.04 -93.17
C ASN A 154 37.17 -2.01 -92.82
N PRO A 155 37.88 -2.63 -93.80
CA PRO A 155 39.01 -3.47 -93.49
C PRO A 155 40.22 -2.56 -93.26
N ILE A 156 40.41 -2.12 -92.03
CA ILE A 156 41.73 -1.65 -91.60
C ILE A 156 42.12 -2.55 -90.44
N ALA A 157 42.90 -3.57 -90.80
CA ALA A 157 43.73 -4.30 -89.85
C ALA A 157 44.64 -3.30 -89.14
N ILE A 158 44.50 -3.18 -87.82
CA ILE A 158 45.61 -2.78 -86.96
C ILE A 158 45.60 -3.72 -85.76
N ASP A 159 46.82 -4.17 -85.48
CA ASP A 159 47.27 -5.27 -84.65
C ASP A 159 46.69 -5.36 -83.25
N ASP A 160 46.49 -6.63 -82.86
CA ASP A 160 46.71 -7.10 -81.51
C ASP A 160 48.13 -6.72 -81.06
N THR A 161 48.28 -5.74 -80.19
CA THR A 161 49.31 -5.73 -79.13
C THR A 161 49.06 -4.52 -78.24
N GLU A 162 48.50 -4.75 -77.05
CA GLU A 162 48.93 -4.10 -75.80
C GLU A 162 48.13 -4.68 -74.64
N THR A 163 48.51 -5.89 -74.25
CA THR A 163 48.45 -6.31 -72.85
C THR A 163 49.45 -5.48 -72.06
N ALA A 164 49.07 -4.26 -71.68
CA ALA A 164 49.77 -3.48 -70.68
C ALA A 164 49.09 -3.71 -69.32
N PHE A 165 49.33 -4.89 -68.74
CA PHE A 165 49.10 -5.12 -67.33
C PHE A 165 50.30 -4.52 -66.59
N VAL A 166 50.18 -3.25 -66.19
CA VAL A 166 51.10 -2.65 -65.22
C VAL A 166 50.75 -3.22 -63.85
N GLN A 167 51.67 -4.04 -63.34
CA GLN A 167 51.79 -4.34 -61.92
C GLN A 167 52.43 -3.14 -61.22
N GLU A 168 51.88 -2.73 -60.07
CA GLU A 168 52.59 -2.15 -58.93
C GLU A 168 51.61 -2.19 -57.75
N THR A 169 51.66 -3.20 -56.87
CA THR A 169 52.51 -3.34 -55.69
C THR A 169 52.63 -2.10 -54.81
N ASP A 170 52.16 -2.31 -53.59
CA ASP A 170 52.76 -1.94 -52.32
C ASP A 170 52.42 -0.61 -51.64
N GLU A 171 52.44 -0.75 -50.31
CA GLU A 171 52.45 0.23 -49.23
C GLU A 171 51.12 0.87 -48.82
N ALA A 172 50.81 1.10 -47.55
CA ALA A 172 51.18 0.54 -46.24
C ALA A 172 50.51 1.47 -45.21
N LEU A 173 49.64 0.94 -44.32
CA LEU A 173 49.44 1.35 -42.90
C LEU A 173 49.18 2.86 -42.58
N PRO A 174 48.97 3.29 -41.32
CA PRO A 174 48.23 2.73 -40.19
C PRO A 174 47.20 3.75 -39.59
N ALA A 175 46.51 3.30 -38.54
CA ALA A 175 46.06 4.07 -37.36
C ALA A 175 45.12 5.28 -37.52
N GLY A 176 43.97 5.17 -36.86
CA GLY A 176 43.14 6.27 -36.41
C GLY A 176 42.33 5.81 -35.20
N GLU A 177 42.98 5.75 -34.05
CA GLU A 177 42.32 5.75 -32.75
C GLU A 177 41.46 7.01 -32.60
N SER A 178 40.29 6.88 -31.98
CA SER A 178 39.68 7.98 -31.23
C SER A 178 38.81 7.37 -30.14
N GLU A 179 39.39 7.40 -28.95
CA GLU A 179 38.76 7.26 -27.64
C GLU A 179 37.48 8.09 -27.50
N ASN A 180 36.46 7.52 -26.85
CA ASN A 180 35.76 8.13 -25.73
C ASN A 180 34.82 7.06 -25.15
N SER A 181 35.21 6.41 -24.06
CA SER A 181 35.00 6.88 -22.68
C SER A 181 33.71 6.27 -22.13
N GLU A 182 33.94 5.32 -21.22
CA GLU A 182 33.24 5.20 -19.94
C GLU A 182 31.72 5.33 -19.96
N LEU A 183 31.02 4.23 -19.66
CA LEU A 183 30.12 4.16 -18.51
C LEU A 183 29.84 2.68 -18.21
N GLN A 184 30.75 2.10 -17.41
CA GLN A 184 30.36 1.02 -16.51
C GLN A 184 29.47 1.64 -15.43
N HIS A 185 28.22 1.20 -15.33
CA HIS A 185 27.52 1.23 -14.06
C HIS A 185 26.64 -0.01 -13.88
N ASN A 186 27.16 -0.92 -13.04
CA ASN A 186 26.43 -1.70 -12.05
C ASN A 186 25.00 -2.14 -12.39
N ILE A 187 24.88 -3.31 -13.00
CA ILE A 187 23.78 -4.22 -12.67
C ILE A 187 24.40 -5.35 -11.86
N HIS A 188 24.43 -5.19 -10.52
CA HIS A 188 24.40 -6.27 -9.51
C HIS A 188 24.73 -5.70 -8.12
N ALA A 189 23.71 -5.26 -7.38
CA ALA A 189 23.64 -5.36 -5.92
C ALA A 189 22.26 -4.88 -5.47
N ASP A 190 21.38 -5.82 -5.13
CA ASP A 190 20.63 -5.79 -3.85
C ASP A 190 19.67 -6.99 -3.80
N ARG A 191 20.29 -8.15 -3.56
CA ARG A 191 19.57 -9.35 -3.13
C ARG A 191 20.46 -10.15 -2.18
N ASN A 192 20.71 -9.57 -1.01
CA ASN A 192 20.88 -10.26 0.28
C ASN A 192 21.58 -9.35 1.28
N MET A 193 20.82 -8.83 2.24
CA MET A 193 21.25 -8.78 3.64
C MET A 193 20.03 -9.02 4.52
N SER A 194 19.74 -10.31 4.74
CA SER A 194 19.10 -10.70 5.99
C SER A 194 20.16 -10.66 7.10
N LEU A 195 19.66 -10.50 8.33
CA LEU A 195 20.26 -10.91 9.61
C LEU A 195 20.85 -9.80 10.51
N PHE A 196 20.02 -9.49 11.53
CA PHE A 196 20.35 -9.11 12.91
C PHE A 196 20.91 -7.67 13.09
N GLN A 197 20.41 -6.85 14.03
CA GLN A 197 20.34 -7.12 15.47
C GLN A 197 19.29 -6.27 16.18
N LYS A 198 18.63 -6.90 17.17
CA LYS A 198 18.07 -6.28 18.37
C LYS A 198 19.04 -5.27 19.00
N LYS A 199 18.54 -4.12 19.49
CA LYS A 199 18.69 -3.65 20.88
C LYS A 199 18.18 -2.21 21.07
N ASP A 200 17.22 -2.09 21.97
CA ASP A 200 17.18 -1.19 23.13
C ASP A 200 17.34 0.34 23.00
N LYS A 201 16.43 0.99 23.74
CA LYS A 201 16.41 2.36 24.32
C LYS A 201 15.86 3.44 23.38
N LYS A 202 14.89 4.27 23.81
CA LYS A 202 14.63 4.81 25.15
C LYS A 202 13.16 5.20 25.29
#